data_AF-A0A2X1BHQ8-F1
#
_entry.id   AF-A0A2X1BHQ8-F1
#
_cell.length_a   1.000
_cell.length_b   1.000
_cell.length_c   1.000
_cell.angle_alpha   90.00
_cell.angle_beta   90.00
_cell.angle_gamma   90.00
#
_symmetry.space_group_name_H-M   'P 1'
#
loop_
_entity.id
_entity.type
_entity.pdbx_description
1 polymer ?
#
loop_
_entity_poly.entity_id
_entity_poly.type
_entity_poly.pdbx_seq_one_letter_code
_entity_poly.pdbx_strand_id
1 'polypeptide(L)'
;MIALLLALADPQLVPTGVGRFAIYADAASIEREGDVARMRELQVTEAGFKVGDVTYVGGWSRWAFDCRARTADRLDFSSLKADGTEGPATPDAAPAYDAAPGGDAAELLAIACGVERPAQALTLEQAISQGQRALAD
;
A
#
# COMPACT_ATOMS: atom_id res chain seq x y z
N MET A 1 2.69 31.26 -1.08
CA MET A 1 2.28 29.84 -1.07
C MET A 1 3.54 29.00 -1.05
N ILE A 2 3.89 28.44 0.10
CA ILE A 2 5.04 27.55 0.24
C ILE A 2 4.58 26.18 -0.24
N ALA A 3 5.06 25.75 -1.40
CA ALA A 3 5.01 24.35 -1.79
C ALA A 3 6.00 23.61 -0.88
N LEU A 4 5.47 22.96 0.15
CA LEU A 4 6.25 22.03 0.96
C LEU A 4 6.53 20.83 0.05
N LEU A 5 7.72 20.79 -0.55
CA LEU A 5 8.30 19.55 -1.06
C LEU A 5 8.49 18.66 0.18
N LEU A 6 7.45 17.91 0.53
CA LEU A 6 7.61 16.69 1.30
C LEU A 6 8.48 15.80 0.42
N ALA A 7 9.78 15.78 0.67
CA ALA A 7 10.56 14.60 0.36
C ALA A 7 9.79 13.47 1.06
N LEU A 8 9.08 12.64 0.28
CA LEU A 8 8.44 11.43 0.80
C LEU A 8 9.56 10.69 1.52
N ALA A 9 9.43 10.54 2.84
CA ALA A 9 10.34 9.72 3.61
C ALA A 9 10.43 8.35 2.94
N ASP A 10 11.60 7.70 3.03
CA ASP A 10 11.74 6.33 2.51
C ASP A 10 10.62 5.46 3.10
N PRO A 11 9.90 4.66 2.27
CA PRO A 11 8.75 3.91 2.74
C PRO A 11 9.16 2.88 3.78
N GLN A 12 8.29 2.68 4.77
CA GLN A 12 8.47 1.70 5.84
C GLN A 12 7.42 0.61 5.71
N LEU A 13 7.77 -0.45 4.99
CA LEU A 13 6.81 -1.42 4.49
C LEU A 13 6.58 -2.57 5.46
N VAL A 14 5.34 -2.72 5.89
CA VAL A 14 4.91 -3.74 6.84
C VAL A 14 4.07 -4.78 6.09
N PRO A 15 4.45 -6.06 6.07
CA PRO A 15 3.67 -7.09 5.40
C PRO A 15 2.30 -7.24 6.07
N THR A 16 1.25 -7.33 5.27
CA THR A 16 -0.14 -7.47 5.75
C THR A 16 -0.79 -8.76 5.29
N GLY A 17 -0.42 -9.25 4.10
CA GLY A 17 -0.99 -10.48 3.57
C GLY A 17 -0.41 -10.84 2.22
N VAL A 18 -0.64 -12.09 1.83
CA VAL A 18 -0.33 -12.60 0.49
C VAL A 18 -1.57 -13.31 -0.04
N GLY A 19 -2.01 -12.91 -1.22
CA GLY A 19 -3.11 -13.51 -1.95
C GLY A 19 -2.80 -13.46 -3.44
N ARG A 20 -3.62 -12.73 -4.22
CA ARG A 20 -3.28 -12.45 -5.63
C ARG A 20 -2.03 -11.56 -5.77
N PHE A 21 -1.77 -10.75 -4.76
CA PHE A 21 -0.62 -9.88 -4.63
C PHE A 21 -0.07 -10.04 -3.20
N ALA A 22 1.19 -9.68 -2.99
CA ALA A 22 1.72 -9.49 -1.65
C ALA A 22 1.53 -8.02 -1.26
N ILE A 23 0.88 -7.77 -0.13
CA ILE A 23 0.40 -6.45 0.27
C ILE A 23 1.21 -5.92 1.46
N TYR A 24 1.66 -4.67 1.35
CA TYR A 24 2.43 -4.00 2.38
C TYR A 24 1.83 -2.64 2.74
N ALA A 25 1.65 -2.39 4.03
CA ALA A 25 1.31 -1.06 4.56
C ALA A 25 2.57 -0.18 4.59
N ASP A 26 2.52 1.03 4.07
CA ASP A 26 3.59 2.02 4.24
C ASP A 26 3.38 2.82 5.53
N ALA A 27 3.97 2.33 6.62
CA ALA A 27 3.82 2.91 7.94
C ALA A 27 4.40 4.33 8.06
N ALA A 28 5.38 4.68 7.22
CA ALA A 28 5.96 6.03 7.21
C ALA A 28 5.01 7.07 6.60
N SER A 29 4.03 6.63 5.80
CA SER A 29 3.04 7.50 5.15
C SER A 29 1.77 7.73 5.98
N ILE A 30 1.67 7.15 7.18
CA ILE A 30 0.44 7.22 7.97
C ILE A 30 0.22 8.64 8.49
N GLU A 31 -0.91 9.22 8.11
CA GLU A 31 -1.44 10.48 8.63
C GLU A 31 -2.78 10.22 9.33
N ARG A 32 -2.99 10.79 10.52
CA ARG A 32 -4.23 10.61 11.30
C ARG A 32 -4.84 11.97 11.65
N GLU A 33 -6.14 12.09 11.39
CA GLU A 33 -6.94 13.28 11.72
C GLU A 33 -8.33 12.84 12.22
N GLY A 34 -8.60 13.05 13.50
CA GLY A 34 -9.84 12.57 14.12
C GLY A 34 -9.99 11.06 14.00
N ASP A 35 -11.14 10.62 13.49
CA ASP A 35 -11.44 9.21 13.24
C ASP A 35 -10.88 8.69 11.91
N VAL A 36 -10.23 9.55 11.10
CA VAL A 36 -9.73 9.17 9.77
C VAL A 36 -8.22 8.95 9.78
N ALA A 37 -7.78 7.83 9.24
CA ALA A 37 -6.36 7.56 8.92
C ALA A 37 -6.16 7.49 7.41
N ARG A 38 -5.06 8.05 6.91
CA ARG A 38 -4.62 7.93 5.51
C ARG A 38 -3.27 7.27 5.46
N MET A 39 -3.03 6.48 4.41
CA MET A 39 -1.80 5.72 4.23
C MET A 39 -1.60 5.36 2.76
N ARG A 40 -0.36 5.09 2.36
CA ARG A 40 -0.03 4.37 1.13
C ARG A 40 0.09 2.87 1.38
N GLU A 41 -0.25 2.11 0.37
CA GLU A 41 -0.06 0.67 0.32
C GLU A 41 0.79 0.33 -0.89
N LEU A 42 1.69 -0.64 -0.75
CA LEU A 42 2.38 -1.28 -1.85
C LEU A 42 1.78 -2.66 -2.09
N GLN A 43 1.27 -2.87 -3.30
CA GLN A 43 0.97 -4.21 -3.80
C GLN A 43 2.13 -4.67 -4.67
N VAL A 44 2.64 -5.87 -4.40
CA VAL A 44 3.69 -6.53 -5.18
C VAL A 44 3.08 -7.65 -6.01
N THR A 45 3.48 -7.76 -7.28
CA THR A 45 3.07 -8.83 -8.19
C THR A 45 4.18 -9.89 -8.34
N GLU A 46 3.90 -10.97 -9.05
CA GLU A 46 4.87 -12.03 -9.35
C GLU A 46 6.09 -11.49 -10.12
N ALA A 47 7.22 -12.17 -9.98
CA ALA A 47 8.43 -11.79 -10.69
C ALA A 47 8.24 -11.92 -12.22
N GLY A 48 8.65 -10.89 -12.96
CA GLY A 48 8.59 -10.91 -14.42
C GLY A 48 7.22 -10.56 -15.02
N PHE A 49 6.27 -10.04 -14.23
CA PHE A 49 5.01 -9.53 -14.73
C PHE A 49 5.24 -8.39 -15.77
N LYS A 50 4.71 -8.57 -16.98
CA LYS A 50 4.93 -7.67 -18.12
C LYS A 50 3.63 -7.17 -18.72
N VAL A 51 3.64 -5.90 -19.11
CA VAL A 51 2.61 -5.29 -19.96
C VAL A 51 3.33 -4.63 -21.14
N GLY A 52 3.17 -5.21 -22.33
CA GLY A 52 4.03 -4.88 -23.48
C GLY A 52 5.50 -5.19 -23.15
N ASP A 53 6.38 -4.24 -23.43
CA ASP A 53 7.83 -4.38 -23.19
C ASP A 53 8.27 -3.90 -21.81
N VAL A 54 7.34 -3.49 -20.94
CA VAL A 54 7.64 -2.97 -19.61
C VAL A 54 7.39 -4.03 -18.56
N THR A 55 8.41 -4.26 -17.70
CA THR A 55 8.30 -5.11 -16.52
C THR A 55 7.86 -4.27 -15.31
N TYR A 56 6.85 -4.75 -14.59
CA TYR A 56 6.35 -4.13 -13.38
C TYR A 56 6.61 -5.03 -12.17
N VAL A 57 6.79 -4.40 -11.02
CA VAL A 57 6.92 -5.08 -9.72
C VAL A 57 5.67 -4.94 -8.87
N GLY A 58 4.71 -4.11 -9.30
CA GLY A 58 3.45 -3.93 -8.61
C GLY A 58 2.90 -2.52 -8.77
N GLY A 59 2.47 -1.91 -7.67
CA GLY A 59 2.03 -0.53 -7.65
C GLY A 59 1.70 -0.02 -6.25
N TRP A 60 1.45 1.29 -6.19
CA TRP A 60 1.08 2.00 -4.99
C TRP A 60 -0.40 2.40 -5.04
N SER A 61 -1.07 2.30 -3.91
CA SER A 61 -2.43 2.85 -3.74
C SER A 61 -2.45 3.79 -2.55
N ARG A 62 -3.14 4.92 -2.64
CA ARG A 62 -3.51 5.72 -1.47
C ARG A 62 -4.83 5.23 -0.92
N TRP A 63 -4.93 5.23 0.40
CA TRP A 63 -6.11 4.79 1.12
C TRP A 63 -6.54 5.83 2.16
N ALA A 64 -7.83 5.89 2.40
CA ALA A 64 -8.43 6.50 3.58
C ALA A 64 -9.23 5.44 4.36
N PHE A 65 -9.12 5.49 5.67
CA PHE A 65 -9.80 4.56 6.58
C PHE A 65 -10.56 5.37 7.62
N ASP A 66 -11.82 5.00 7.88
CA ASP A 66 -12.54 5.46 9.07
C ASP A 66 -12.29 4.44 10.19
N CYS A 67 -11.49 4.83 11.18
CA CYS A 67 -11.08 3.98 12.29
C CYS A 67 -12.23 3.65 13.24
N ARG A 68 -13.29 4.47 13.27
CA ARG A 68 -14.45 4.27 14.12
C ARG A 68 -15.51 3.42 13.43
N ALA A 69 -15.86 3.76 12.19
CA ALA A 69 -16.83 3.02 11.39
C ALA A 69 -16.23 1.71 10.80
N ARG A 70 -14.90 1.60 10.80
CA ARG A 70 -14.13 0.49 10.22
C ARG A 70 -14.36 0.29 8.72
N THR A 71 -14.43 1.41 7.99
CA THR A 71 -14.53 1.41 6.53
C THR A 71 -13.21 1.77 5.89
N ALA A 72 -13.02 1.34 4.65
CA ALA A 72 -11.86 1.60 3.83
C ALA A 72 -12.29 2.21 2.49
N ASP A 73 -11.48 3.13 1.99
CA ASP A 73 -11.65 3.79 0.70
C ASP A 73 -10.30 3.82 -0.02
N ARG A 74 -10.21 3.13 -1.16
CA ARG A 74 -9.03 3.22 -2.01
C ARG A 74 -9.21 4.43 -2.90
N LEU A 75 -8.25 5.35 -2.87
CA LEU A 75 -8.36 6.64 -3.52
C LEU A 75 -7.79 6.63 -4.93
N ASP A 76 -6.78 5.80 -5.17
CA ASP A 76 -6.12 5.68 -6.47
C ASP A 76 -5.26 4.42 -6.61
N PHE A 77 -4.66 4.29 -7.78
CA PHE A 77 -3.59 3.34 -8.06
C PHE A 77 -2.55 3.95 -8.99
N SER A 78 -1.27 3.70 -8.71
CA SER A 78 -0.14 4.01 -9.57
C SER A 78 0.75 2.78 -9.78
N SER A 79 1.02 2.42 -11.02
CA SER A 79 1.88 1.28 -11.35
C SER A 79 3.34 1.56 -10.95
N LEU A 80 4.05 0.53 -10.46
CA LEU A 80 5.48 0.61 -10.15
C LEU A 80 6.27 -0.29 -11.11
N LYS A 81 7.14 0.34 -11.91
CA LYS A 81 8.05 -0.37 -12.82
C LYS A 81 9.20 -1.02 -12.05
N ALA A 82 9.83 -2.02 -12.66
CA ALA A 82 10.96 -2.72 -12.06
C ALA A 82 12.20 -1.83 -11.81
N ASP A 83 12.32 -0.70 -12.50
CA ASP A 83 13.37 0.29 -12.25
C ASP A 83 13.04 1.27 -11.11
N GLY A 84 11.92 1.07 -10.41
CA GLY A 84 11.43 1.94 -9.34
C GLY A 84 10.64 3.16 -9.82
N THR A 85 10.46 3.35 -11.12
CA THR A 85 9.65 4.45 -11.66
C THR A 85 8.18 4.22 -11.36
N GLU A 86 7.60 5.12 -10.57
CA GLU A 86 6.16 5.20 -10.34
C GLU A 86 5.45 5.87 -11.53
N GLY A 87 4.31 5.31 -11.92
CA GLY A 87 3.46 5.85 -12.97
C GLY A 87 2.59 7.03 -12.52
N PRO A 88 1.69 7.52 -13.37
CA PRO A 88 0.66 8.45 -12.94
C PRO A 88 -0.37 7.75 -12.05
N ALA A 89 -0.79 8.42 -10.99
CA ALA A 89 -1.90 7.97 -10.16
C ALA A 89 -3.23 8.09 -10.94
N THR A 90 -3.95 6.98 -11.04
CA THR A 90 -5.30 6.91 -11.62
C THR A 90 -6.31 6.87 -10.46
N PRO A 91 -7.22 7.85 -10.35
CA PRO A 91 -8.22 7.87 -9.28
C PRO A 91 -9.09 6.61 -9.30
N ASP A 92 -9.41 6.09 -8.12
CA ASP A 92 -10.45 5.09 -7.93
C ASP A 92 -11.73 5.82 -7.52
N ALA A 93 -12.84 5.48 -8.17
CA ALA A 93 -14.14 6.11 -7.98
C ALA A 93 -15.12 5.20 -7.22
N ALA A 94 -14.67 4.02 -6.79
CA ALA A 94 -15.45 3.16 -5.94
C ALA A 94 -15.75 3.88 -4.60
N PRO A 95 -16.93 3.68 -4.01
CA PRO A 95 -17.21 4.23 -2.70
C PRO A 95 -16.44 3.48 -1.61
N ALA A 96 -16.29 4.13 -0.46
CA ALA A 96 -15.85 3.48 0.76
C ALA A 96 -16.73 2.27 1.10
N TYR A 97 -16.11 1.23 1.66
CA TYR A 97 -16.77 -0.03 1.98
C TYR A 97 -16.31 -0.59 3.33
N ASP A 98 -17.09 -1.50 3.90
CA ASP A 98 -16.76 -2.15 5.17
C ASP A 98 -15.51 -3.02 5.04
N ALA A 99 -14.52 -2.80 5.90
CA ALA A 99 -13.29 -3.60 5.91
C ALA A 99 -13.54 -4.96 6.59
N ALA A 100 -13.91 -5.95 5.78
CA ALA A 100 -14.21 -7.30 6.23
C ALA A 100 -12.95 -8.00 6.83
N PRO A 101 -13.05 -8.64 8.02
CA PRO A 101 -11.92 -9.32 8.64
C PRO A 101 -11.24 -10.35 7.73
N GLY A 102 -9.91 -10.38 7.72
CA GLY A 102 -9.10 -11.28 6.90
C GLY A 102 -8.95 -10.88 5.44
N GLY A 103 -9.49 -9.73 5.02
CA GLY A 103 -9.21 -9.12 3.72
C GLY A 103 -8.17 -8.01 3.81
N ASP A 104 -7.47 -7.73 2.71
CA ASP A 104 -6.36 -6.77 2.64
C ASP A 104 -6.69 -5.41 3.29
N ALA A 105 -7.89 -4.87 3.02
CA ALA A 105 -8.32 -3.59 3.56
C ALA A 105 -8.48 -3.59 5.09
N ALA A 106 -8.86 -4.71 5.71
CA ALA A 106 -8.96 -4.83 7.16
C ALA A 106 -7.58 -4.88 7.82
N GLU A 107 -6.62 -5.58 7.21
CA GLU A 107 -5.25 -5.66 7.70
C GLU A 107 -4.54 -4.29 7.58
N LEU A 108 -4.72 -3.60 6.44
CA LEU A 108 -4.24 -2.23 6.24
C LEU A 108 -4.87 -1.26 7.25
N LEU A 109 -6.18 -1.37 7.48
CA LEU A 109 -6.90 -0.55 8.46
C LEU A 109 -6.36 -0.76 9.88
N ALA A 110 -6.09 -2.00 10.29
CA ALA A 110 -5.56 -2.30 11.62
C ALA A 110 -4.23 -1.59 11.89
N ILE A 111 -3.35 -1.54 10.90
CA ILE A 111 -2.07 -0.81 10.96
C ILE A 111 -2.31 0.71 10.92
N ALA A 112 -3.10 1.19 9.95
CA ALA A 112 -3.38 2.60 9.77
C ALA A 112 -4.04 3.22 11.02
N CYS A 113 -4.93 2.50 11.69
CA CYS A 113 -5.60 2.95 12.91
C CYS A 113 -4.83 2.65 14.20
N GLY A 114 -3.64 2.02 14.11
CA GLY A 114 -2.75 1.79 15.26
C GLY A 114 -3.23 0.70 16.21
N VAL A 115 -4.09 -0.21 15.76
CA VAL A 115 -4.51 -1.41 16.50
C VAL A 115 -3.34 -2.38 16.61
N GLU A 116 -2.50 -2.44 15.57
CA GLU A 116 -1.30 -3.27 15.52
C GLU A 116 -0.04 -2.42 15.46
N ARG A 117 1.01 -2.86 16.16
CA ARG A 117 2.34 -2.25 16.09
C ARG A 117 3.27 -3.18 15.30
N PRO A 118 3.78 -2.75 14.12
CA PRO A 118 4.62 -3.60 13.28
C PRO A 118 5.90 -4.06 13.98
N ALA A 119 6.25 -5.33 13.83
CA ALA A 119 7.45 -5.91 14.42
C ALA A 119 8.75 -5.43 13.74
N GLN A 120 8.71 -5.21 12.42
CA GLN A 120 9.81 -4.65 11.63
C GLN A 120 9.27 -4.09 10.31
N ALA A 121 9.76 -2.91 9.90
CA ALA A 121 9.49 -2.34 8.59
C ALA A 121 10.61 -2.71 7.60
N LEU A 122 10.22 -3.00 6.37
CA LEU A 122 11.10 -3.30 5.25
C LEU A 122 11.34 -2.06 4.39
N THR A 123 12.48 -2.04 3.70
CA THR A 123 12.68 -1.11 2.58
C THR A 123 11.86 -1.54 1.36
N LEU A 124 11.72 -0.66 0.37
CA LEU A 124 11.04 -0.97 -0.90
C LEU A 124 11.62 -2.21 -1.59
N GLU A 125 12.94 -2.28 -1.75
CA GLU A 125 13.62 -3.41 -2.38
C GLU A 125 13.37 -4.73 -1.64
N GLN A 126 13.42 -4.69 -0.31
CA GLN A 126 13.15 -5.87 0.53
C GLN A 126 11.71 -6.35 0.39
N ALA A 127 10.73 -5.43 0.39
CA ALA A 127 9.32 -5.79 0.22
C ALA A 127 9.05 -6.38 -1.17
N ILE A 128 9.61 -5.81 -2.23
CA ILE A 128 9.47 -6.36 -3.60
C ILE A 128 10.05 -7.78 -3.65
N SER A 129 11.29 -7.96 -3.18
CA SER A 129 11.97 -9.25 -3.20
C SER A 129 11.27 -10.31 -2.34
N GLN A 130 10.75 -9.93 -1.17
CA GLN A 130 10.00 -10.85 -0.31
C GLN A 130 8.63 -11.18 -0.88
N GLY A 131 7.89 -10.20 -1.38
CA GLY A 131 6.56 -10.38 -1.95
C GLY A 131 6.58 -11.28 -3.17
N GLN A 132 7.54 -11.07 -4.07
CA GLN A 132 7.72 -11.94 -5.24
C GLN A 132 8.06 -13.37 -4.88
N ARG A 133 8.85 -13.60 -3.82
CA ARG A 133 9.13 -14.94 -3.32
C ARG A 133 7.89 -15.59 -2.72
N ALA A 134 7.15 -14.85 -1.89
CA ALA A 134 5.95 -15.37 -1.25
C ALA A 134 4.82 -15.71 -2.24
N LEU A 135 4.78 -15.06 -3.40
CA LEU A 135 3.83 -15.36 -4.48
C LEU A 135 4.22 -16.60 -5.32
N ALA A 136 5.45 -17.08 -5.20
CA ALA A 136 5.93 -18.24 -5.94
C ALA A 136 5.76 -19.57 -5.19
N ASP A 137 5.39 -19.51 -3.91
CA ASP A 137 5.15 -20.65 -3.01
C ASP A 137 3.71 -21.17 -3.12
#